data_AF-A0A3S0IAR3-F1
#
_entry.id   AF-A0A3S0IAR3-F1
#
_cell.length_a   1.000
_cell.length_b   1.000
_cell.length_c   1.000
_cell.angle_alpha   90.00
_cell.angle_beta   90.00
_cell.angle_gamma   90.00
#
_symmetry.space_group_name_H-M   'P 1'
#
loop_
_entity.id
_entity.type
_entity.pdbx_description
1 polymer ?
#
loop_
_entity_poly.entity_id
_entity_poly.type
_entity_poly.pdbx_seq_one_letter_code
_entity_poly.pdbx_strand_id
1 'polypeptide(L)' 'FDTTGCGDSFTAGIIVGIVKGWDLKQSARFASAVAAKVAMGLGSDGKLVSFDDTVAAMNSLPVKTSKVEAA' A
#
# COMPACT_ATOMS: atom_id res chain seq x y z
N PHE A 1 -3.25 14.44 -3.25
CA PHE A 1 -4.54 14.47 -2.55
C PHE A 1 -5.60 14.30 -3.62
N ASP A 2 -6.05 13.06 -3.74
CA ASP A 2 -7.19 12.52 -4.47
C ASP A 2 -7.35 11.10 -3.89
N THR A 3 -8.56 10.58 -3.68
CA THR A 3 -8.75 9.20 -3.18
C THR A 3 -9.37 8.28 -4.22
N THR A 4 -9.60 8.78 -5.43
CA THR A 4 -10.07 8.00 -6.57
C THR A 4 -9.10 6.85 -6.83
N GLY A 5 -9.60 5.62 -6.91
CA GLY A 5 -8.80 4.42 -7.16
C GLY A 5 -8.00 3.87 -5.97
N CYS A 6 -8.00 4.51 -4.80
CA CYS A 6 -7.27 4.01 -3.63
C CYS A 6 -7.76 2.62 -3.16
N GLY A 7 -9.07 2.35 -3.24
CA GLY A 7 -9.65 1.05 -2.87
C GLY A 7 -9.33 -0.07 -3.86
N ASP A 8 -9.46 0.23 -5.16
CA ASP A 8 -9.14 -0.71 -6.23
C ASP A 8 -7.65 -1.08 -6.20
N SER A 9 -6.79 -0.08 -6.01
CA SER A 9 -5.34 -0.26 -5.93
C SER A 9 -4.89 -0.98 -4.65
N PHE A 10 -5.57 -0.77 -3.51
CA PHE A 10 -5.36 -1.60 -2.32
C PHE A 10 -5.68 -3.08 -2.61
N THR A 11 -6.83 -3.35 -3.23
CA THR A 11 -7.23 -4.71 -3.61
C THR A 11 -6.23 -5.34 -4.57
N ALA A 12 -5.75 -4.58 -5.57
CA ALA A 12 -4.69 -5.02 -6.47
C ALA A 12 -3.40 -5.37 -5.70
N GLY A 13 -3.03 -4.57 -4.69
CA GLY A 13 -1.88 -4.86 -3.83
C GLY A 13 -2.03 -6.16 -3.02
N ILE A 14 -3.25 -6.49 -2.54
CA ILE A 14 -3.53 -7.79 -1.90
C ILE A 14 -3.38 -8.93 -2.90
N ILE A 15 -3.92 -8.78 -4.12
CA ILE A 15 -3.79 -9.79 -5.19
C ILE A 15 -2.32 -10.04 -5.51
N VAL A 16 -1.49 -8.99 -5.57
CA VAL A 16 -0.03 -9.13 -5.75
C VAL A 16 0.58 -9.98 -4.64
N GLY A 17 0.20 -9.73 -3.38
CA GLY A 17 0.65 -10.53 -2.24
C GLY A 17 0.28 -12.01 -2.35
N ILE A 18 -0.96 -12.31 -2.74
CA ILE A 18 -1.44 -13.68 -2.97
C ILE A 18 -0.63 -14.36 -4.07
N VAL A 19 -0.45 -13.69 -5.22
CA VAL A 19 0.33 -14.22 -6.36
C VAL A 19 1.80 -14.47 -5.99
N LYS A 20 2.36 -13.65 -5.10
CA LYS A 20 3.74 -13.77 -4.60
C LYS A 20 3.89 -14.78 -3.45
N GLY A 21 2.80 -15.36 -2.94
CA GLY A 21 2.82 -16.26 -1.79
C GLY A 21 3.16 -15.58 -0.46
N TRP A 22 2.87 -14.28 -0.32
CA TRP A 22 3.09 -13.53 0.91
C TRP A 22 2.04 -13.83 1.96
N ASP A 23 2.41 -13.69 3.23
CA ASP A 23 1.43 -13.72 4.31
C ASP A 23 0.48 -12.50 4.26
N LEU A 24 -0.60 -12.57 5.03
CA LEU A 24 -1.61 -11.51 5.06
C LEU A 24 -1.02 -10.16 5.50
N LYS A 25 -0.07 -10.17 6.44
CA LYS A 25 0.52 -8.95 7.00
C LYS A 25 1.39 -8.24 5.96
N GLN A 26 2.25 -8.97 5.26
CA GLN A 26 3.10 -8.45 4.20
C GLN A 26 2.25 -7.99 3.01
N SER A 27 1.22 -8.76 2.64
CA SER A 27 0.25 -8.37 1.60
C SER A 27 -0.45 -7.05 1.96
N ALA A 28 -0.96 -6.93 3.19
CA ALA A 28 -1.62 -5.71 3.65
C ALA A 28 -0.67 -4.51 3.73
N ARG A 29 0.60 -4.71 4.11
CA ARG A 29 1.63 -3.66 4.09
C ARG A 29 1.88 -3.15 2.67
N PHE A 30 2.02 -4.06 1.70
CA PHE A 30 2.23 -3.68 0.30
C PHE A 30 0.99 -2.97 -0.27
N ALA A 31 -0.20 -3.52 -0.04
CA ALA A 31 -1.46 -2.90 -0.45
C ALA A 31 -1.66 -1.49 0.13
N SER A 32 -1.29 -1.29 1.39
CA SER A 32 -1.32 0.04 2.03
C SER A 32 -0.37 1.02 1.35
N ALA A 33 0.83 0.56 0.95
CA ALA A 33 1.79 1.39 0.22
C ALA A 33 1.29 1.75 -1.19
N VAL A 34 0.67 0.81 -1.90
CA VAL A 34 0.03 1.05 -3.20
C VAL A 34 -1.03 2.15 -3.07
N ALA A 35 -1.98 2.00 -2.15
CA ALA A 35 -3.06 2.96 -1.94
C ALA A 35 -2.54 4.33 -1.48
N ALA A 36 -1.52 4.36 -0.63
CA ALA A 36 -0.88 5.60 -0.20
C ALA A 36 -0.24 6.34 -1.39
N LYS A 37 0.39 5.61 -2.33
CA LYS A 37 0.93 6.22 -3.54
C LYS A 37 -0.16 6.81 -4.42
N VAL A 38 -1.24 6.06 -4.65
CA VAL A 38 -2.43 6.56 -5.38
C VAL A 38 -2.95 7.85 -4.76
N ALA A 39 -3.05 7.90 -3.44
CA ALA A 39 -3.52 9.10 -2.73
C ALA A 39 -2.62 10.35 -2.89
N MET A 40 -1.34 10.15 -3.21
CA MET A 40 -0.36 11.22 -3.42
C MET A 40 -0.41 11.83 -4.84
N GLY A 41 -1.15 11.22 -5.78
CA GLY A 41 -1.34 11.74 -7.14
C GLY A 41 -2.76 12.26 -7.39
N LEU A 42 -3.06 12.57 -8.66
CA LEU A 42 -4.40 12.87 -9.16
C LEU A 42 -4.86 11.69 -10.02
N GLY A 43 -6.11 11.26 -9.87
CA GLY A 43 -6.69 10.12 -10.56
C GLY A 43 -6.28 8.75 -10.01
N SER A 44 -6.80 7.70 -10.63
CA SER A 44 -6.73 6.31 -10.14
C SER A 44 -5.32 5.70 -10.09
N ASP A 45 -4.36 6.24 -10.84
CA ASP A 45 -2.97 5.72 -10.91
C ASP A 45 -1.97 6.56 -10.10
N GLY A 46 -2.46 7.38 -9.17
CA GLY A 46 -1.64 8.41 -8.52
C GLY A 46 -0.26 7.95 -8.06
N LYS A 47 0.79 8.62 -8.55
CA LYS A 47 2.22 8.38 -8.26
C LYS A 47 2.72 6.91 -8.26
N LEU A 48 1.98 5.95 -8.82
CA LEU A 48 2.48 4.61 -9.02
C LEU A 48 3.50 4.61 -10.16
N VAL A 49 4.66 3.99 -9.96
CA VAL A 49 5.72 3.93 -10.99
C VAL A 49 6.10 2.49 -11.29
N SER A 50 6.43 1.71 -10.27
CA SER A 50 6.80 0.30 -10.44
C SER A 50 6.58 -0.52 -9.17
N PHE A 51 6.74 -1.84 -9.30
CA PHE A 51 6.74 -2.74 -8.16
C PHE A 51 7.83 -2.37 -7.15
N ASP A 52 9.07 -2.19 -7.61
CA ASP A 52 10.22 -1.88 -6.75
C ASP A 52 10.06 -0.52 -6.05
N ASP A 53 9.55 0.49 -6.76
CA ASP A 53 9.24 1.80 -6.19
C ASP A 53 8.15 1.71 -5.11
N THR A 54 7.18 0.79 -5.27
CA THR A 54 6.16 0.54 -4.26
C THR A 54 6.71 -0.24 -3.06
N VAL A 55 7.60 -1.21 -3.28
CA VAL A 55 8.32 -1.92 -2.21
C VAL A 55 9.19 -0.94 -1.42
N ALA A 56 9.88 -0.02 -2.10
CA ALA A 56 10.64 1.04 -1.45
C ALA A 56 9.74 1.93 -0.59
N ALA A 57 8.57 2.33 -1.10
CA ALA A 57 7.58 3.09 -0.33
C ALA A 57 7.07 2.32 0.90
N MET A 58 6.74 1.03 0.75
CA MET A 58 6.31 0.16 1.85
C MET A 58 7.32 0.09 3.00
N ASN A 59 8.61 0.18 2.67
CA ASN A 59 9.69 0.07 3.65
C ASN A 59 10.16 1.42 4.22
N SER A 60 9.87 2.54 3.55
CA SER A 60 10.40 3.87 3.91
C SER A 60 9.36 4.86 4.39
N LEU A 61 8.08 4.71 4.00
CA LEU A 61 7.03 5.62 4.43
C LEU A 61 6.75 5.47 5.94
N PRO A 62 6.49 6.58 6.64
CA PRO A 62 6.22 6.55 8.08
C PRO A 62 4.94 5.77 8.37
N VAL A 63 5.02 4.82 9.29
CA VAL A 63 3.86 4.09 9.81
C VAL A 63 3.34 4.76 11.07
N LYS A 64 2.01 4.79 11.24
CA LYS A 64 1.42 5.21 12.50
C LYS A 64 1.63 4.10 13.53
N THR A 65 2.54 4.29 14.49
CA THR A 65 2.67 3.39 15.63
C THR A 65 1.42 3.53 16.49
N SER A 66 0.62 2.47 16.60
CA SER A 66 -0.43 2.40 17.60
C SER A 66 0.23 2.21 18.98
N LYS A 67 -0.12 3.05 19.95
CA LYS A 67 0.01 2.69 21.37
C LYS A 67 -0.97 1.55 21.61
N VAL A 68 -0.55 0.31 21.41
CA VAL A 68 -1.26 -0.82 21.99
C VAL A 68 -0.68 -0.97 23.39
N GLU A 69 -1.33 -0.35 24.37
CA GLU A 69 -1.11 -0.73 25.76
C GLU A 69 -1.49 -2.21 25.87
N ALA A 70 -0.52 -3.04 26.22
CA ALA A 70 -0.77 -4.44 26.52
C ALA A 70 -1.77 -4.47 27.70
N ALA A 71 -2.95 -5.01 27.44
CA ALA A 71 -3.91 -5.38 28.47
C ALA A 71 -3.37 -6.58 29.27
#